data_AF-A0A9N9IT08-F1
#
_entry.id   AF-A0A9N9IT08-F1
#
_cell.length_a   1.000
_cell.length_b   1.000
_cell.length_c   1.000
_cell.angle_alpha   90.00
_cell.angle_beta   90.00
_cell.angle_gamma   90.00
#
_symmetry.space_group_name_H-M   'P 1'
#
loop_
_entity.id
_entity.type
_entity.pdbx_description
1 polymer ?
#
loop_
_entity_poly.entity_id
_entity_poly.type
_entity_poly.pdbx_seq_one_letter_code
_entity_poly.pdbx_strand_id
1 'polypeptide(L)'
;MVMSRRMLERVSLIIGGTALGIFSTLYYRQTSSPVRLPEKGVLSPVPTPVPTPVPTSIPYGYPGPINDQLPRKAYFVSYNRQLRHPDWAFEHITKDSLKRNEGVERGKSTFQEDLDVPEIYRAKLKDYFKSGYDRGHMVPAADVRTSQEALDETFLLTNMQK
;
A
#
# COMPACT_ATOMS: atom_id res chain seq x y z
N MET A 1 58.32 16.98 -13.53
CA MET A 1 57.45 15.80 -13.69
C MET A 1 56.26 16.22 -14.53
N VAL A 2 56.27 15.91 -15.83
CA VAL A 2 55.25 16.39 -16.79
C VAL A 2 54.06 15.41 -16.77
N MET A 3 52.89 15.87 -16.32
CA MET A 3 51.66 15.06 -16.32
C MET A 3 51.14 14.88 -17.76
N SER A 4 50.77 13.64 -18.09
CA SER A 4 50.21 13.26 -19.39
C SER A 4 48.83 13.88 -19.61
N ARG A 5 48.53 14.31 -20.85
CA ARG A 5 47.23 14.89 -21.26
C ARG A 5 46.02 14.02 -20.87
N ARG A 6 46.16 12.69 -20.92
CA ARG A 6 45.09 11.74 -20.51
C ARG A 6 44.86 11.73 -18.99
N MET A 7 45.87 12.09 -18.19
CA MET A 7 45.75 12.19 -16.73
C MET A 7 45.06 13.50 -16.33
N LEU A 8 45.35 14.60 -17.05
CA LEU A 8 44.66 15.89 -16.87
C LEU A 8 43.16 15.79 -17.19
N GLU A 9 42.78 15.11 -18.27
CA GLU A 9 41.36 14.90 -18.62
C GLU A 9 40.59 14.11 -17.55
N ARG A 10 41.19 13.06 -16.99
CA ARG A 10 40.57 12.24 -15.93
C ARG A 10 40.42 13.01 -14.62
N VAL A 11 41.41 13.83 -14.27
CA VAL A 11 41.34 14.70 -13.08
C VAL A 11 40.26 15.76 -13.26
N SER A 12 40.14 16.37 -14.44
CA SER A 12 39.07 17.33 -14.75
C SER A 12 37.67 16.70 -14.70
N LEU A 13 37.51 15.46 -15.15
CA LEU A 13 36.22 14.75 -15.13
C LEU A 13 35.78 14.40 -13.69
N ILE A 14 36.72 14.00 -12.83
CA ILE A 14 36.47 13.71 -11.43
C ILE A 14 36.10 14.99 -10.66
N ILE A 15 36.85 16.08 -10.86
CA ILE A 15 36.58 17.37 -10.20
C ILE A 15 35.25 17.96 -10.69
N GLY A 16 34.94 17.86 -11.99
CA GLY A 16 33.66 18.30 -12.53
C GLY A 16 32.47 17.52 -11.97
N GLY A 17 32.60 16.18 -11.88
CA GLY A 17 31.55 15.32 -11.33
C GLY A 17 31.28 15.57 -9.84
N THR A 18 32.33 15.78 -9.03
CA THR A 18 32.17 16.08 -7.60
C THR A 18 31.60 17.48 -7.38
N ALA A 19 32.01 18.47 -8.16
CA ALA A 19 31.44 19.81 -8.11
C ALA A 19 29.94 19.82 -8.43
N LEU A 20 29.51 19.10 -9.47
CA LEU A 20 28.10 18.94 -9.82
C LEU A 20 27.31 18.19 -8.75
N GLY A 21 27.89 17.13 -8.15
CA GLY A 21 27.27 16.38 -7.07
C GLY A 21 27.05 17.22 -5.80
N ILE A 22 28.05 18.01 -5.40
CA ILE A 22 27.97 18.93 -4.25
C ILE A 22 26.98 20.06 -4.54
N PHE A 23 27.04 20.68 -5.72
CA PHE A 23 26.10 21.74 -6.10
C PHE A 23 24.66 21.23 -6.12
N SER A 24 24.42 20.03 -6.67
CA SER A 24 23.09 19.40 -6.68
C SER A 24 22.57 19.10 -5.28
N THR A 25 23.42 18.57 -4.38
CA THR A 25 23.01 18.29 -2.99
C THR A 25 22.75 19.57 -2.20
N LEU A 26 23.56 20.61 -2.38
CA LEU A 26 23.35 21.92 -1.74
C LEU A 26 22.10 22.62 -2.28
N TYR A 27 21.90 22.60 -3.60
CA TYR A 27 20.72 23.16 -4.24
C TYR A 27 19.45 22.44 -3.77
N TYR A 28 19.44 21.10 -3.80
CA TYR A 28 18.34 20.28 -3.30
C TYR A 28 18.02 20.61 -1.84
N ARG A 29 19.05 20.72 -0.98
CA ARG A 29 18.87 21.06 0.44
C ARG A 29 18.37 22.48 0.67
N GLN A 30 18.76 23.43 -0.20
CA GLN A 30 18.33 24.83 -0.11
C GLN A 30 16.88 25.01 -0.59
N THR A 31 16.45 24.26 -1.61
CA THR A 31 15.09 24.34 -2.16
C THR A 31 14.11 23.37 -1.51
N SER A 32 14.59 22.30 -0.87
CA SER A 32 13.73 21.38 -0.13
C SER A 32 13.31 22.02 1.18
N SER A 33 12.13 22.64 1.19
CA SER A 33 11.44 22.90 2.44
C SER A 33 11.04 21.54 3.04
N PRO A 34 11.31 21.25 4.33
CA PRO A 34 10.76 20.07 4.95
C PRO A 34 9.23 20.17 4.87
N VAL A 35 8.60 19.19 4.22
CA VAL A 35 7.15 19.02 4.33
C VAL A 35 6.89 18.85 5.83
N ARG A 36 6.31 19.89 6.46
CA ARG A 36 5.74 19.73 7.79
C ARG A 36 4.62 18.72 7.63
N LEU A 37 4.89 17.46 7.99
CA LEU A 37 3.82 16.54 8.27
C LEU A 37 2.91 17.27 9.27
N PRO A 38 1.58 17.24 9.08
CA PRO A 38 0.68 17.74 10.10
C PRO A 38 1.15 17.15 11.43
N GLU A 39 1.46 18.03 12.38
CA GLU A 39 1.71 17.67 13.77
C GLU A 39 0.65 16.63 14.13
N LYS A 40 1.07 15.44 14.59
CA LYS A 40 0.18 14.30 14.91
C LYS A 40 -1.10 14.87 15.47
N GLY A 41 -2.12 15.02 14.63
CA GLY A 41 -3.39 15.54 15.06
C GLY A 41 -3.80 14.56 16.12
N VAL A 42 -3.94 15.04 17.35
CA VAL A 42 -4.63 14.26 18.37
C VAL A 42 -5.97 13.96 17.71
N LEU A 43 -6.10 12.75 17.19
CA LEU A 43 -7.35 12.28 16.62
C LEU A 43 -8.32 12.52 17.76
N SER A 44 -9.21 13.50 17.60
CA SER A 44 -10.29 13.68 18.55
C SER A 44 -10.90 12.29 18.70
N PRO A 45 -11.13 11.82 19.95
CA PRO A 45 -11.62 10.48 20.17
C PRO A 45 -12.80 10.30 19.21
N VAL A 46 -12.69 9.32 18.30
CA VAL A 46 -13.78 8.98 17.38
C VAL A 46 -14.99 8.86 18.30
N PRO A 47 -16.02 9.72 18.14
CA PRO A 47 -17.17 9.65 19.01
C PRO A 47 -17.63 8.21 18.95
N THR A 48 -17.70 7.55 20.11
CA THR A 48 -18.21 6.19 20.24
C THR A 48 -19.43 6.11 19.34
N PRO A 49 -19.53 5.13 18.41
CA PRO A 49 -20.68 5.06 17.52
C PRO A 49 -21.91 5.02 18.41
N VAL A 50 -22.60 6.16 18.51
CA VAL A 50 -23.91 6.21 19.12
C VAL A 50 -24.70 5.25 18.26
N PRO A 51 -25.31 4.18 18.81
CA PRO A 51 -26.12 3.30 18.01
C PRO A 51 -27.19 4.18 17.37
N THR A 52 -27.03 4.44 16.07
CA THR A 52 -27.98 5.25 15.33
C THR A 52 -29.31 4.55 15.52
N PRO A 53 -30.33 5.19 16.10
CA PRO A 53 -31.63 4.54 16.23
C PRO A 53 -32.05 4.14 14.82
N VAL A 54 -32.09 2.82 14.59
CA VAL A 54 -32.47 2.28 13.29
C VAL A 54 -33.86 2.82 13.01
N PRO A 55 -34.09 3.59 11.93
CA PRO A 55 -35.42 4.13 11.68
C PRO A 55 -36.41 2.97 11.64
N THR A 56 -37.45 3.03 12.47
CA THR A 56 -38.50 2.01 12.56
C THR A 56 -39.28 1.84 11.25
N SER A 57 -39.00 2.68 10.24
CA SER A 57 -39.60 2.66 8.91
C SER A 57 -39.07 1.59 7.96
N ILE A 58 -38.11 0.76 8.39
CA ILE A 58 -37.55 -0.32 7.55
C ILE A 58 -37.73 -1.68 8.25
N PRO A 59 -38.94 -2.28 8.19
CA PRO A 59 -39.27 -3.49 8.94
C PRO A 59 -38.41 -4.71 8.57
N TYR A 60 -37.83 -4.71 7.36
CA TYR A 60 -36.97 -5.78 6.86
C TYR A 60 -35.47 -5.43 6.89
N GLY A 61 -35.12 -4.34 7.57
CA GLY A 61 -33.75 -3.88 7.72
C GLY A 61 -33.23 -3.07 6.53
N TYR A 62 -32.15 -2.34 6.77
CA TYR A 62 -31.45 -1.59 5.75
C TYR A 62 -30.70 -2.58 4.84
N PRO A 63 -30.90 -2.55 3.50
CA PRO A 63 -30.20 -3.44 2.57
C PRO A 63 -28.68 -3.26 2.59
N GLY A 64 -28.17 -2.25 3.31
CA GLY A 64 -26.76 -2.02 3.47
C GLY A 64 -26.15 -1.37 2.22
N PRO A 65 -24.96 -0.79 2.35
CA PRO A 65 -24.21 -0.40 1.18
C PRO A 65 -23.70 -1.66 0.46
N ILE A 66 -23.48 -1.60 -0.85
CA ILE A 66 -23.06 -2.77 -1.66
C ILE A 66 -21.66 -3.26 -1.26
N ASN A 67 -20.85 -2.41 -0.65
CA ASN A 67 -19.49 -2.71 -0.26
C ASN A 67 -19.35 -3.29 1.16
N ASP A 68 -18.49 -4.30 1.29
CA ASP A 68 -18.07 -4.87 2.56
C ASP A 68 -16.82 -4.13 3.06
N GLN A 69 -16.79 -3.76 4.34
CA GLN A 69 -15.65 -3.08 4.96
C GLN A 69 -14.81 -4.14 5.69
N LEU A 70 -13.65 -4.47 5.13
CA LEU A 70 -12.84 -5.61 5.58
C LEU A 70 -11.53 -5.10 6.21
N PRO A 71 -11.42 -5.11 7.55
CA PRO A 71 -10.16 -4.84 8.22
C PRO A 71 -9.20 -6.00 8.04
N ARG A 72 -7.95 -5.69 7.68
CA ARG A 72 -6.82 -6.61 7.59
C ARG A 72 -5.72 -6.11 8.52
N LYS A 73 -4.71 -6.93 8.79
CA LYS A 73 -3.64 -6.63 9.75
C LYS A 73 -2.79 -5.45 9.32
N ALA A 74 -2.53 -5.32 8.02
CA ALA A 74 -1.72 -4.23 7.47
C ALA A 74 -2.53 -3.14 6.78
N TYR A 75 -3.80 -3.40 6.43
CA TYR A 75 -4.59 -2.49 5.61
C TYR A 75 -6.08 -2.62 5.87
N PHE A 76 -6.85 -1.71 5.29
CA PHE A 76 -8.29 -1.75 5.30
C PHE A 76 -8.78 -1.69 3.85
N VAL A 77 -9.79 -2.49 3.50
CA VAL A 77 -10.29 -2.55 2.13
C VAL A 77 -11.80 -2.46 2.10
N SER A 78 -12.32 -1.68 1.16
CA SER A 78 -13.74 -1.63 0.86
C SER A 78 -14.01 -2.46 -0.39
N TYR A 79 -14.63 -3.62 -0.21
CA TYR A 79 -14.83 -4.61 -1.26
C TYR A 79 -16.22 -4.50 -1.89
N ASN A 80 -16.28 -4.29 -3.20
CA ASN A 80 -17.54 -4.17 -3.93
C ASN A 80 -18.11 -5.55 -4.27
N ARG A 81 -19.21 -5.95 -3.63
CA ARG A 81 -19.85 -7.27 -3.86
C ARG A 81 -20.35 -7.47 -5.29
N GLN A 82 -20.77 -6.39 -5.96
CA GLN A 82 -21.29 -6.45 -7.33
C GLN A 82 -20.16 -6.62 -8.35
N LEU A 83 -19.07 -5.88 -8.19
CA LEU A 83 -17.95 -5.89 -9.14
C LEU A 83 -16.87 -6.92 -8.80
N ARG A 84 -16.88 -7.46 -7.58
CA ARG A 84 -15.93 -8.44 -7.03
C ARG A 84 -14.48 -7.97 -7.06
N HIS A 85 -14.29 -6.68 -6.82
CA HIS A 85 -12.99 -6.04 -6.63
C HIS A 85 -13.15 -4.92 -5.60
N PRO A 86 -12.06 -4.45 -5.00
CA PRO A 86 -12.12 -3.33 -4.06
C PRO A 86 -12.50 -2.02 -4.77
N ASP A 87 -13.35 -1.22 -4.13
CA ASP A 87 -13.59 0.18 -4.52
C ASP A 87 -12.39 1.05 -4.12
N TRP A 88 -11.82 0.78 -2.94
CA TRP A 88 -10.61 1.43 -2.42
C TRP A 88 -9.92 0.56 -1.36
N ALA A 89 -8.64 0.81 -1.14
CA ALA A 89 -7.88 0.26 -0.03
C ALA A 89 -7.05 1.37 0.65
N PHE A 90 -6.78 1.19 1.94
CA PHE A 90 -6.01 2.12 2.75
C PHE A 90 -4.96 1.37 3.55
N GLU A 91 -3.72 1.85 3.51
CA GLU A 91 -2.62 1.38 4.34
C GLU A 91 -1.88 2.55 4.97
N HIS A 92 -1.23 2.30 6.11
CA HIS A 92 -0.42 3.29 6.81
C HIS A 92 1.04 2.84 6.86
N ILE A 93 1.87 3.51 6.07
CA ILE A 93 3.30 3.20 5.94
C ILE A 93 4.11 4.12 6.84
N THR A 94 5.01 3.52 7.62
CA THR A 94 5.99 4.23 8.46
C THR A 94 7.40 3.72 8.18
N LYS A 95 8.43 4.47 8.60
CA LYS A 95 9.81 3.99 8.47
C LYS A 95 10.03 2.65 9.19
N ASP A 96 9.34 2.43 10.31
CA ASP A 96 9.45 1.18 11.06
C ASP A 96 8.70 0.03 10.40
N SER A 97 7.53 0.27 9.78
CA SER A 97 6.79 -0.79 9.07
C SER A 97 7.51 -1.33 7.83
N LEU A 98 8.40 -0.54 7.23
CA LEU A 98 9.23 -0.96 6.09
C LEU A 98 10.47 -1.76 6.49
N LYS A 99 10.79 -1.85 7.79
CA LYS A 99 11.87 -2.71 8.28
C LYS A 99 11.44 -4.16 8.11
N ARG A 100 12.32 -4.94 7.47
CA ARG A 100 12.06 -6.35 7.21
C ARG A 100 12.28 -7.17 8.48
N ASN A 101 11.24 -7.87 8.93
CA ASN A 101 11.37 -8.88 9.96
C ASN A 101 11.87 -10.20 9.35
N GLU A 102 12.63 -10.96 10.14
CA GLU A 102 13.09 -12.29 9.74
C GLU A 102 11.89 -13.22 9.54
N GLY A 103 11.99 -14.11 8.55
CA GLY A 103 10.93 -15.08 8.22
C GLY A 103 9.78 -14.56 7.37
N VAL A 104 9.67 -13.24 7.15
CA VAL A 104 8.66 -12.63 6.27
C VAL A 104 9.11 -12.68 4.81
N GLU A 105 8.42 -13.51 4.03
CA GLU A 105 8.79 -13.87 2.67
C GLU A 105 7.58 -13.99 1.75
N ARG A 106 7.55 -13.15 0.72
CA ARG A 106 6.49 -13.15 -0.31
C ARG A 106 6.33 -14.51 -1.00
N GLY A 107 7.41 -15.30 -1.12
CA GLY A 107 7.38 -16.62 -1.76
C GLY A 107 6.53 -17.66 -0.99
N LYS A 108 6.21 -17.40 0.27
CA LYS A 108 5.34 -18.27 1.10
C LYS A 108 3.86 -17.95 0.94
N SER A 109 3.53 -16.80 0.36
CA SER A 109 2.15 -16.33 0.19
C SER A 109 1.56 -16.81 -1.12
N THR A 110 0.27 -17.15 -1.13
CA THR A 110 -0.44 -17.63 -2.31
C THR A 110 -1.77 -16.90 -2.47
N PHE A 111 -2.16 -16.63 -3.72
CA PHE A 111 -3.45 -16.01 -3.98
C PHE A 111 -4.58 -16.93 -3.56
N GLN A 112 -5.48 -16.43 -2.73
CA GLN A 112 -6.57 -17.20 -2.17
C GLN A 112 -7.86 -16.39 -2.09
N GLU A 113 -9.00 -17.08 -2.20
CA GLU A 113 -10.30 -16.45 -2.03
C GLU A 113 -10.48 -16.01 -0.57
N ASP A 114 -11.30 -14.98 -0.37
CA ASP A 114 -11.55 -14.42 0.96
C ASP A 114 -12.83 -15.02 1.56
N LEU A 115 -12.68 -15.80 2.64
CA LEU A 115 -13.78 -16.52 3.25
C LEU A 115 -14.73 -15.62 4.07
N ASP A 116 -14.30 -14.40 4.41
CA ASP A 116 -15.16 -13.42 5.08
C ASP A 116 -16.24 -12.87 4.14
N VAL A 117 -16.03 -13.00 2.83
CA VAL A 117 -17.02 -12.64 1.80
C VAL A 117 -17.92 -13.85 1.50
N PRO A 118 -19.25 -13.70 1.51
CA PRO A 118 -20.17 -14.75 1.10
C PRO A 118 -19.88 -15.24 -0.32
N GLU A 119 -19.98 -16.56 -0.55
CA GLU A 119 -19.52 -17.19 -1.78
C GLU A 119 -20.12 -16.57 -3.07
N ILE A 120 -21.38 -16.14 -3.03
CA ILE A 120 -22.08 -15.53 -4.17
C ILE A 120 -21.45 -14.20 -4.63
N TYR A 121 -20.74 -13.51 -3.73
CA TYR A 121 -20.07 -12.23 -3.97
C TYR A 121 -18.54 -12.36 -4.02
N ARG A 122 -18.01 -13.55 -3.75
CA ARG A 122 -16.57 -13.80 -3.63
C ARG A 122 -15.90 -13.85 -5.00
N ALA A 123 -14.81 -13.11 -5.15
CA ALA A 123 -13.90 -13.27 -6.29
C ALA A 123 -13.23 -14.64 -6.22
N LYS A 124 -13.15 -15.34 -7.36
CA LYS A 124 -12.56 -16.69 -7.45
C LYS A 124 -11.32 -16.68 -8.32
N LEU A 125 -10.39 -17.59 -8.08
CA LEU A 125 -9.16 -17.71 -8.89
C LEU A 125 -9.46 -17.93 -10.39
N LYS A 126 -10.55 -18.64 -10.70
CA LYS A 126 -11.02 -18.85 -12.08
C LYS A 126 -11.43 -17.57 -12.80
N ASP A 127 -11.78 -16.50 -12.07
CA ASP A 127 -12.20 -15.22 -12.66
C ASP A 127 -11.00 -14.46 -13.25
N TYR A 128 -9.78 -14.86 -12.89
CA TYR A 128 -8.49 -14.33 -13.38
C TYR A 128 -7.80 -15.30 -14.34
N PHE A 129 -8.04 -16.61 -14.22
CA PHE A 129 -7.40 -17.60 -15.07
C PHE A 129 -7.82 -17.43 -16.54
N LYS A 130 -6.83 -17.19 -17.42
CA LYS A 130 -7.03 -16.96 -18.87
C LYS A 130 -7.98 -15.78 -19.21
N SER A 131 -8.12 -14.82 -18.30
CA SER A 131 -8.94 -13.61 -18.55
C SER A 131 -8.24 -12.57 -19.42
N GLY A 132 -6.90 -12.63 -19.53
CA GLY A 132 -6.06 -11.58 -20.11
C GLY A 132 -5.63 -10.52 -19.09
N TYR A 133 -6.07 -10.63 -17.83
CA TYR A 133 -5.73 -9.72 -16.73
C TYR A 133 -4.91 -10.43 -15.64
N ASP A 134 -4.01 -9.68 -15.02
CA ASP A 134 -3.27 -10.12 -13.84
C ASP A 134 -4.09 -9.95 -12.55
N ARG A 135 -3.56 -10.48 -11.45
CA ARG A 135 -4.07 -10.23 -10.09
C ARG A 135 -3.27 -9.06 -9.48
N GLY A 136 -3.64 -7.84 -9.84
CA GLY A 136 -2.98 -6.63 -9.37
C GLY A 136 -3.37 -6.31 -7.93
N HIS A 137 -2.39 -6.14 -7.03
CA HIS A 137 -2.68 -5.78 -5.65
C HIS A 137 -3.10 -4.30 -5.54
N MET A 138 -4.12 -3.97 -4.73
CA MET A 138 -4.35 -2.59 -4.30
C MET A 138 -3.33 -2.18 -3.24
N VAL A 139 -3.14 -3.03 -2.22
CA VAL A 139 -2.10 -2.90 -1.20
C VAL A 139 -0.96 -3.84 -1.54
N PRO A 140 0.20 -3.33 -1.96
CA PRO A 140 1.31 -4.15 -2.42
C PRO A 140 1.90 -5.01 -1.29
N ALA A 141 2.17 -6.28 -1.61
CA ALA A 141 2.92 -7.18 -0.72
C ALA A 141 4.29 -6.62 -0.29
N ALA A 142 4.87 -5.71 -1.08
CA ALA A 142 6.18 -5.13 -0.79
C ALA A 142 6.17 -4.19 0.42
N ASP A 143 5.02 -3.59 0.76
CA ASP A 143 4.85 -2.64 1.85
C ASP A 143 4.60 -3.32 3.20
N VAL A 144 4.23 -4.61 3.18
CA VAL A 144 3.99 -5.43 4.37
C VAL A 144 5.19 -6.32 4.68
N ARG A 145 6.03 -5.87 5.61
CA ARG A 145 7.34 -6.53 5.89
C ARG A 145 7.52 -7.04 7.32
N THR A 146 6.54 -6.82 8.17
CA THR A 146 6.64 -7.05 9.62
C THR A 146 6.01 -8.37 10.07
N SER A 147 5.02 -8.89 9.35
CA SER A 147 4.32 -10.13 9.68
C SER A 147 4.01 -10.95 8.43
N GLN A 148 4.30 -12.25 8.47
CA GLN A 148 3.96 -13.17 7.39
C GLN A 148 2.44 -13.26 7.20
N GLU A 149 1.68 -13.29 8.29
CA GLU A 149 0.22 -13.37 8.23
C GLU A 149 -0.38 -12.10 7.59
N ALA A 150 0.14 -10.92 7.92
CA ALA A 150 -0.30 -9.67 7.30
C ALA A 150 0.09 -9.61 5.81
N LEU A 151 1.24 -10.19 5.45
CA LEU A 151 1.68 -10.33 4.06
C LEU A 151 0.77 -11.32 3.30
N ASP A 152 0.40 -12.43 3.92
CA ASP A 152 -0.52 -13.42 3.32
C ASP A 152 -1.89 -12.80 3.06
N GLU A 153 -2.37 -11.92 3.95
CA GLU A 153 -3.61 -11.17 3.73
C GLU A 153 -3.54 -10.23 2.52
N THR A 154 -2.36 -9.77 2.07
CA THR A 154 -2.28 -8.98 0.81
C THR A 154 -2.58 -9.82 -0.42
N PHE A 155 -2.51 -11.16 -0.32
CA PHE A 155 -2.80 -12.09 -1.41
C PHE A 155 -4.27 -12.55 -1.45
N LEU A 156 -5.13 -12.02 -0.55
CA LEU A 156 -6.58 -12.22 -0.64
C LEU A 156 -7.13 -11.58 -1.90
N LEU A 157 -8.06 -12.26 -2.59
CA LEU A 157 -8.66 -11.75 -3.82
C LEU A 157 -9.51 -10.48 -3.62
N THR A 158 -9.90 -10.15 -2.39
CA THR A 158 -10.53 -8.89 -2.02
C THR A 158 -9.59 -7.68 -2.12
N ASN A 159 -8.28 -7.91 -2.19
CA ASN A 159 -7.24 -6.91 -2.45
C ASN A 159 -6.80 -6.88 -3.92
N MET A 160 -7.51 -7.55 -4.83
CA MET A 160 -7.12 -7.66 -6.24
C MET A 160 -7.99 -6.79 -7.15
N GLN A 161 -7.34 -6.06 -8.05
CA GLN A 161 -7.95 -5.40 -9.20
C GLN A 161 -7.53 -6.09 -10.51
N LYS A 162 -8.45 -6.06 -11.48
CA LYS A 162 -8.15 -6.41 -12.88
C LYS A 162 -7.71 -5.17 -13.64
#